data_AF-A0A532DG21-F1
#
_entry.id   AF-A0A532DG21-F1
#
_cell.length_a   1.000
_cell.length_b   1.000
_cell.length_c   1.000
_cell.angle_alpha   90.00
_cell.angle_beta   90.00
_cell.angle_gamma   90.00
#
_symmetry.space_group_name_H-M   'P 1'
#
loop_
_entity.id
_entity.type
_entity.pdbx_description
1 polymer ?
#
loop_
_entity_poly.entity_id
_entity_poly.type
_entity_poly.pdbx_seq_one_letter_code
_entity_poly.pdbx_strand_id
1 'polypeptide(L)'
;MSGIAVRRVAGMLPWNLVCGIVIFVVIGLVPPVMGSENELLSKEEWSILQSLEYRYRDSPSSDHLLLIEHSGKHLAGILSTHGSQRLWMLLDPDHKPFVKQLPKGDYHINSMEFERISAFAKVHPEVQSALKKSARATLNSK
;
A
#
# COMPACT_ATOMS: atom_id res chain seq x y z
N MET A 1 -3.13 27.68 79.75
CA MET A 1 -2.55 28.45 78.63
C MET A 1 -2.07 27.47 77.56
N SER A 2 -2.09 27.91 76.30
CA SER A 2 -1.73 27.21 75.07
C SER A 2 -2.80 26.31 74.45
N GLY A 3 -3.53 26.91 73.51
CA GLY A 3 -4.36 26.23 72.52
C GLY A 3 -3.51 25.51 71.48
N ILE A 4 -3.97 24.32 71.09
CA ILE A 4 -3.35 23.49 70.06
C ILE A 4 -4.07 23.82 68.75
N ALA A 5 -3.37 24.55 67.89
CA ALA A 5 -3.85 24.91 66.55
C ALA A 5 -3.91 23.65 65.66
N VAL A 6 -5.08 23.47 65.07
CA VAL A 6 -5.48 22.41 64.15
C VAL A 6 -4.62 22.46 62.88
N ARG A 7 -3.96 21.35 62.55
CA ARG A 7 -3.25 21.13 61.28
C ARG A 7 -4.24 21.15 60.11
N ARG A 8 -4.14 22.15 59.24
CA ARG A 8 -4.63 22.05 57.84
C ARG A 8 -3.58 21.29 57.03
N VAL A 9 -3.86 20.04 56.68
CA VAL A 9 -3.17 19.33 55.61
C VAL A 9 -3.97 19.58 54.33
N ALA A 10 -3.56 20.58 53.56
CA ALA A 10 -4.03 20.80 52.20
C ALA A 10 -2.87 20.45 51.28
N GLY A 11 -3.06 19.43 50.44
CA GLY A 11 -2.13 19.11 49.36
C GLY A 11 -1.77 17.64 49.31
N MET A 12 -2.55 16.88 48.54
CA MET A 12 -2.11 15.79 47.65
C MET A 12 -3.34 14.99 47.24
N LEU A 13 -4.03 15.46 46.20
CA LEU A 13 -4.91 14.61 45.42
C LEU A 13 -4.02 13.89 44.39
N PRO A 14 -3.91 12.55 44.43
CA PRO A 14 -3.04 11.80 43.54
C PRO A 14 -3.58 11.81 42.11
N TRP A 15 -2.74 12.23 41.16
CA TRP A 15 -2.97 12.31 39.71
C TRP A 15 -3.18 10.94 39.02
N ASN A 16 -3.31 9.85 39.77
CA ASN A 16 -3.32 8.47 39.25
C ASN A 16 -4.73 7.93 38.98
N LEU A 17 -5.72 8.81 38.78
CA LEU A 17 -7.12 8.44 38.58
C LEU A 17 -7.74 9.09 37.32
N VAL A 18 -6.95 9.20 36.25
CA VAL A 18 -7.45 9.54 34.90
C VAL A 18 -7.21 8.39 33.90
N CYS A 19 -6.79 7.20 34.38
CA CYS A 19 -6.49 6.04 33.52
C CYS A 19 -7.56 4.93 33.55
N GLY A 20 -8.70 5.12 34.21
CA GLY A 20 -9.75 4.10 34.29
C GLY A 20 -11.09 4.63 33.81
N ILE A 21 -11.74 3.87 32.91
CA ILE A 21 -13.07 4.10 32.31
C ILE A 21 -13.04 4.79 30.93
N VAL A 22 -12.47 4.11 29.93
CA VAL A 22 -13.14 3.90 28.61
C VAL A 22 -12.73 2.50 28.12
N ILE A 23 -13.11 1.48 28.88
CA ILE A 23 -13.04 0.06 28.50
C ILE A 23 -14.49 -0.41 28.42
N PHE A 24 -14.88 -0.99 27.28
CA PHE A 24 -16.14 -1.73 27.03
C PHE A 24 -17.46 -0.95 26.86
N VAL A 25 -17.68 -0.26 25.74
CA VAL A 25 -19.03 -0.18 25.10
C VAL A 25 -18.93 -0.01 23.58
N VAL A 26 -18.36 -0.99 22.85
CA VAL A 26 -18.75 -1.27 21.45
C VAL A 26 -18.51 -2.76 21.14
N ILE A 27 -19.03 -3.65 21.98
CA ILE A 27 -19.25 -5.06 21.59
C ILE A 27 -20.75 -5.20 21.35
N GLY A 28 -21.21 -4.66 20.23
CA GLY A 28 -22.60 -4.69 19.84
C GLY A 28 -22.70 -4.57 18.33
N LEU A 29 -22.88 -5.71 17.68
CA LEU A 29 -23.07 -5.87 16.23
C LEU A 29 -21.93 -5.34 15.35
N VAL A 30 -20.82 -6.07 15.29
CA VAL A 30 -20.17 -6.23 13.99
C VAL A 30 -20.79 -7.49 13.38
N PRO A 31 -21.61 -7.40 12.31
CA PRO A 31 -22.00 -8.61 11.60
C PRO A 31 -20.71 -9.34 11.20
N PRO A 32 -20.68 -10.69 11.15
CA PRO A 32 -19.56 -11.37 10.52
C PRO A 32 -19.51 -10.81 9.10
N VAL A 33 -18.52 -9.95 8.84
CA VAL A 33 -18.16 -9.56 7.49
C VAL A 33 -17.64 -10.84 6.89
N MET A 34 -18.56 -11.63 6.32
CA MET A 34 -18.26 -12.58 5.26
C MET A 34 -17.75 -11.73 4.11
N GLY A 35 -16.50 -11.29 4.23
CA GLY A 35 -15.76 -10.72 3.12
C GLY A 35 -15.83 -11.78 2.03
N SER A 36 -16.38 -11.43 0.88
CA SER A 36 -16.50 -12.40 -0.21
C SER A 36 -15.10 -12.96 -0.49
N GLU A 37 -14.99 -14.24 -0.86
CA GLU A 37 -13.69 -14.88 -1.09
C GLU A 37 -12.79 -14.07 -2.03
N ASN A 38 -13.39 -13.36 -2.99
CA ASN A 38 -12.70 -12.43 -3.89
C ASN A 38 -12.00 -11.26 -3.18
N GLU A 39 -12.53 -10.76 -2.07
CA GLU A 39 -11.90 -9.68 -1.30
C GLU A 39 -10.66 -10.17 -0.55
N LEU A 40 -10.71 -11.39 0.01
CA LEU A 40 -9.57 -11.97 0.71
C LEU A 40 -8.42 -12.26 -0.26
N LEU A 41 -8.73 -12.84 -1.42
CA LEU A 41 -7.73 -13.14 -2.44
C LEU A 41 -7.15 -11.85 -3.07
N SER A 42 -7.97 -10.82 -3.25
CA SER A 42 -7.47 -9.50 -3.67
C SER A 42 -6.50 -8.89 -2.63
N LYS A 43 -6.77 -9.06 -1.32
CA LYS A 43 -5.85 -8.60 -0.25
C LYS A 43 -4.51 -9.32 -0.29
N GLU A 44 -4.49 -10.61 -0.64
CA GLU A 44 -3.25 -11.35 -0.83
C GLU A 44 -2.39 -10.73 -1.93
N GLU A 45 -2.98 -10.44 -3.10
CA GLU A 45 -2.28 -9.79 -4.21
C GLU A 45 -1.74 -8.40 -3.82
N TRP A 46 -2.51 -7.62 -3.05
CA TRP A 46 -2.04 -6.35 -2.50
C TRP A 46 -0.89 -6.52 -1.51
N SER A 47 -0.91 -7.56 -0.68
CA SER A 47 0.15 -7.86 0.26
C SER A 47 1.45 -8.22 -0.46
N ILE A 48 1.38 -9.01 -1.53
CA ILE A 48 2.53 -9.33 -2.40
C ILE A 48 3.13 -8.03 -2.96
N LEU A 49 2.28 -7.18 -3.55
CA LEU A 49 2.70 -5.89 -4.12
C LEU A 49 3.37 -4.99 -3.06
N GLN A 50 2.78 -4.88 -1.87
CA GLN A 50 3.28 -4.05 -0.78
C GLN A 50 4.60 -4.58 -0.20
N SER A 51 4.73 -5.89 -0.02
CA SER A 51 5.96 -6.49 0.48
C SER A 51 7.14 -6.24 -0.47
N LEU A 52 6.87 -6.28 -1.77
CA LEU A 52 7.87 -6.03 -2.79
C LEU A 52 8.21 -4.54 -2.90
N GLU A 53 7.21 -3.66 -2.87
CA GLU A 53 7.46 -2.21 -2.80
C GLU A 53 8.32 -1.84 -1.60
N TYR A 54 7.98 -2.34 -0.40
CA TYR A 54 8.74 -2.08 0.82
C TYR A 54 10.20 -2.54 0.69
N ARG A 55 10.43 -3.72 0.11
CA ARG A 55 11.78 -4.27 -0.09
C ARG A 55 12.64 -3.41 -1.01
N TYR A 56 12.05 -2.82 -2.04
CA TYR A 56 12.78 -2.07 -3.06
C TYR A 56 12.69 -0.54 -2.90
N ARG A 57 11.97 -0.05 -1.89
CA ARG A 57 11.73 1.38 -1.66
C ARG A 57 13.02 2.19 -1.61
N ASP A 58 14.01 1.68 -0.89
CA ASP A 58 15.31 2.35 -0.69
C ASP A 58 16.40 1.82 -1.63
N SER A 59 16.02 1.03 -2.64
CA SER A 59 16.98 0.44 -3.58
C SER A 59 17.41 1.48 -4.62
N PRO A 60 18.73 1.75 -4.78
CA PRO A 60 19.24 2.80 -5.66
C PRO A 60 19.23 2.41 -7.15
N SER A 61 18.39 1.46 -7.58
CA SER A 61 18.38 0.98 -8.97
C SER A 61 17.99 2.09 -9.94
N SER A 62 18.93 2.45 -10.80
CA SER A 62 18.76 3.42 -11.90
C SER A 62 17.95 2.88 -13.07
N ASP A 63 17.65 1.58 -13.09
CA ASP A 63 16.98 0.94 -14.22
C ASP A 63 15.53 1.40 -14.30
N HIS A 64 15.13 1.98 -15.43
CA HIS A 64 13.77 2.49 -15.57
C HIS A 64 12.69 1.39 -15.42
N LEU A 65 12.97 0.17 -15.88
CA LEU A 65 12.08 -0.99 -15.79
C LEU A 65 12.77 -2.16 -15.08
N LEU A 66 12.13 -2.70 -14.05
CA LEU A 66 12.47 -3.98 -13.41
C LEU A 66 11.31 -4.96 -13.57
N LEU A 67 11.62 -6.22 -13.84
CA LEU A 67 10.65 -7.31 -13.99
C LEU A 67 11.00 -8.40 -12.98
N ILE A 68 10.05 -8.76 -12.13
CA ILE A 68 10.28 -9.68 -11.02
C ILE A 68 9.13 -10.66 -10.94
N GLU A 69 9.45 -11.93 -10.72
CA GLU A 69 8.49 -12.92 -10.25
C GLU A 69 8.59 -13.03 -8.73
N HIS A 70 7.46 -12.91 -8.03
CA HIS A 70 7.40 -13.06 -6.57
C HIS A 70 6.13 -13.79 -6.18
N SER A 71 6.26 -14.89 -5.43
CA SER A 71 5.14 -15.72 -4.98
C SER A 71 4.23 -16.19 -6.13
N GLY A 72 4.83 -16.57 -7.27
CA GLY A 72 4.12 -17.01 -8.46
C GLY A 72 3.37 -15.91 -9.22
N LYS A 73 3.62 -14.65 -8.88
CA LYS A 73 3.06 -13.47 -9.55
C LYS A 73 4.14 -12.70 -10.28
N HIS A 74 3.75 -12.03 -11.36
CA HIS A 74 4.65 -11.25 -12.20
C HIS A 74 4.42 -9.76 -11.93
N LEU A 75 5.49 -9.05 -11.61
CA LEU A 75 5.47 -7.64 -11.25
C LEU A 75 6.41 -6.83 -12.15
N ALA A 76 5.96 -5.65 -12.55
CA ALA A 76 6.79 -4.64 -13.19
C ALA A 76 7.02 -3.47 -12.24
N GLY A 77 8.28 -3.12 -12.00
CA GLY A 77 8.69 -1.94 -11.29
C GLY A 77 9.15 -0.86 -12.26
N ILE A 78 8.40 0.24 -12.39
CA ILE A 78 8.64 1.31 -13.36
C ILE A 78 9.00 2.60 -12.60
N LEU A 79 10.04 3.31 -13.00
CA LEU A 79 10.35 4.61 -12.38
C LEU A 79 9.25 5.64 -12.69
N SER A 80 8.88 6.42 -11.67
CA SER A 80 7.87 7.47 -11.83
C SER A 80 8.39 8.63 -12.68
N THR A 81 7.48 9.34 -13.34
CA THR A 81 7.78 10.55 -14.13
C THR A 81 8.15 11.76 -13.27
N HIS A 82 7.60 11.82 -12.05
CA HIS A 82 7.69 12.99 -11.18
C HIS A 82 8.66 12.82 -9.99
N GLY A 83 9.39 11.71 -9.90
CA GLY A 83 10.31 11.50 -8.78
C GLY A 83 11.17 10.24 -8.92
N SER A 84 12.06 10.03 -7.95
CA SER A 84 12.98 8.89 -7.90
C SER A 84 12.34 7.59 -7.39
N GLN A 85 11.01 7.58 -7.19
CA GLN A 85 10.31 6.41 -6.67
C GLN A 85 9.94 5.44 -7.79
N ARG A 86 9.97 4.14 -7.46
CA ARG A 86 9.54 3.07 -8.35
C ARG A 86 8.10 2.69 -8.05
N LEU A 87 7.29 2.64 -9.09
CA LEU A 87 5.91 2.17 -9.06
C LEU A 87 5.90 0.70 -9.41
N TRP A 88 5.33 -0.11 -8.53
CA TRP A 88 5.15 -1.53 -8.74
C TRP A 88 3.75 -1.81 -9.25
N MET A 89 3.65 -2.59 -10.30
CA MET A 89 2.41 -3.01 -10.94
C MET A 89 2.35 -4.52 -11.03
N LEU A 90 1.22 -5.09 -10.63
CA LEU A 90 0.93 -6.51 -10.83
C LEU A 90 0.50 -6.74 -12.29
N LEU A 91 1.18 -7.64 -12.99
CA LEU A 91 0.95 -7.87 -14.42
C LEU A 91 -0.17 -8.89 -14.67
N ASP A 92 -0.32 -9.87 -13.79
CA ASP A 92 -1.22 -11.02 -13.87
C ASP A 92 -2.13 -11.13 -12.62
N PRO A 93 -2.95 -10.10 -12.32
CA PRO A 93 -3.98 -10.16 -11.29
C PRO A 93 -5.03 -11.23 -11.62
N ASP A 94 -5.45 -12.01 -10.62
CA ASP A 94 -6.59 -12.91 -10.73
C ASP A 94 -7.88 -12.25 -10.21
N HIS A 95 -7.74 -11.27 -9.30
CA HIS A 95 -8.88 -10.69 -8.58
C HIS A 95 -9.03 -9.20 -8.83
N LYS A 96 -10.27 -8.69 -8.76
CA LYS A 96 -10.53 -7.26 -8.88
C LYS A 96 -10.02 -6.47 -7.66
N PRO A 97 -9.59 -5.20 -7.83
CA PRO A 97 -9.39 -4.52 -9.11
C PRO A 97 -8.17 -5.07 -9.85
N PHE A 98 -8.25 -5.22 -11.18
CA PHE A 98 -7.16 -5.85 -11.93
C PHE A 98 -5.94 -4.92 -12.06
N VAL A 99 -6.15 -3.62 -12.27
CA VAL A 99 -5.02 -2.68 -12.26
C VAL A 99 -4.63 -2.37 -10.81
N LYS A 100 -3.62 -3.08 -10.30
CA LYS A 100 -3.02 -2.85 -8.98
C LYS A 100 -1.66 -2.19 -9.13
N GLN A 101 -1.49 -1.05 -8.45
CA GLN A 101 -0.26 -0.27 -8.48
C GLN A 101 0.08 0.30 -7.11
N LEU A 102 1.36 0.26 -6.72
CA LEU A 102 1.86 0.86 -5.50
C LEU A 102 3.32 1.36 -5.64
N PRO A 103 3.63 2.61 -5.22
CA PRO A 103 2.68 3.65 -4.87
C PRO A 103 1.85 4.09 -6.08
N LYS A 104 0.77 4.85 -5.83
CA LYS A 104 0.04 5.51 -6.93
C LYS A 104 0.89 6.65 -7.49
N GLY A 105 0.85 6.80 -8.81
CA GLY A 105 1.56 7.87 -9.50
C GLY A 105 1.59 7.65 -10.99
N ASP A 106 2.07 8.66 -11.69
CA ASP A 106 2.24 8.60 -13.13
C ASP A 106 3.58 7.96 -13.50
N TYR A 107 3.53 7.17 -14.57
CA TYR A 107 4.67 6.51 -15.18
C TYR A 107 4.51 6.58 -16.70
N HIS A 108 5.64 6.54 -17.38
CA HIS A 108 5.71 6.35 -18.82
C HIS A 108 6.50 5.09 -19.10
N ILE A 109 6.16 4.39 -20.17
CA ILE A 109 6.98 3.31 -20.71
C ILE A 109 7.10 3.53 -22.21
N ASN A 110 8.25 3.18 -22.78
CA ASN A 110 8.40 3.19 -24.23
C ASN A 110 7.91 1.87 -24.85
N SER A 111 7.86 1.82 -26.19
CA SER A 111 7.41 0.62 -26.90
C SER A 111 8.29 -0.61 -26.62
N MET A 112 9.61 -0.44 -26.47
CA MET A 112 10.50 -1.57 -26.18
C MET A 112 10.23 -2.15 -24.78
N GLU A 113 9.94 -1.29 -23.80
CA GLU A 113 9.58 -1.71 -22.45
C GLU A 113 8.24 -2.41 -22.40
N PHE A 114 7.26 -1.92 -23.16
CA PHE A 114 5.97 -2.60 -23.31
C PHE A 114 6.13 -4.00 -23.90
N GLU A 115 6.96 -4.17 -24.93
CA GLU A 115 7.27 -5.49 -25.50
C GLU A 115 7.99 -6.38 -24.50
N ARG A 116 8.95 -5.84 -23.74
CA ARG A 116 9.64 -6.59 -22.67
C ARG A 116 8.68 -7.08 -21.58
N ILE A 117 7.75 -6.24 -21.14
CA ILE A 117 6.71 -6.62 -20.17
C ILE A 117 5.82 -7.73 -20.75
N SER A 118 5.40 -7.58 -22.02
CA SER A 118 4.52 -8.54 -22.69
C SER A 118 5.19 -9.89 -22.96
N ALA A 119 6.51 -9.90 -23.19
CA ALA A 119 7.29 -11.11 -23.35
C ALA A 119 7.61 -11.80 -22.01
N PHE A 120 7.65 -11.04 -20.92
CA PHE A 120 7.99 -11.55 -19.59
C PHE A 120 6.85 -12.35 -18.95
N ALA A 121 5.60 -11.91 -19.13
CA ALA A 121 4.45 -12.54 -18.48
C ALA A 121 3.19 -12.46 -19.33
N LYS A 122 2.22 -13.35 -19.05
CA LYS A 122 0.87 -13.23 -19.60
C LYS A 122 0.13 -12.08 -18.89
N VAL A 123 0.28 -10.87 -19.41
CA VAL A 123 -0.31 -9.66 -18.84
C VAL A 123 -1.84 -9.72 -18.93
N HIS A 124 -2.54 -9.39 -17.84
CA HIS A 124 -3.99 -9.28 -17.81
C HIS A 124 -4.47 -8.16 -18.77
N PRO A 125 -5.56 -8.36 -19.54
CA PRO A 125 -5.99 -7.40 -20.57
C PRO A 125 -6.21 -5.96 -20.09
N GLU A 126 -6.74 -5.77 -18.88
CA GLU A 126 -6.91 -4.43 -18.30
C GLU A 126 -5.58 -3.76 -17.95
N VAL A 127 -4.61 -4.54 -17.47
CA VAL A 127 -3.25 -4.04 -17.19
C VAL A 127 -2.55 -3.70 -18.50
N GLN A 128 -2.66 -4.56 -19.52
CA GLN A 128 -2.12 -4.30 -20.86
C GLN A 128 -2.70 -3.02 -21.46
N SER A 129 -4.00 -2.77 -21.27
CA SER A 129 -4.66 -1.55 -21.72
C SER A 129 -4.13 -0.31 -20.99
N ALA A 130 -3.90 -0.39 -19.68
CA ALA A 130 -3.28 0.68 -18.90
C ALA A 130 -1.86 0.99 -19.36
N LEU A 131 -1.03 -0.04 -19.55
CA LEU A 131 0.35 0.08 -20.04
C LEU A 131 0.40 0.70 -21.45
N LYS A 132 -0.48 0.26 -22.36
CA LYS A 132 -0.57 0.80 -23.73
C LYS A 132 -1.01 2.27 -23.75
N LYS A 133 -1.91 2.67 -22.84
CA LYS A 133 -2.31 4.08 -22.68
C LYS A 133 -1.12 4.94 -22.23
N SER A 134 -0.33 4.45 -21.27
CA SER A 134 0.89 5.11 -20.83
C SER A 134 1.91 5.26 -21.97
N ALA A 135 2.14 4.21 -22.76
CA ALA A 135 3.08 4.25 -23.89
C ALA A 135 2.69 5.23 -25.00
N ARG A 136 1.39 5.39 -25.27
CA ARG A 136 0.89 6.34 -26.28
C ARG A 136 1.01 7.79 -25.85
N ALA A 137 0.89 8.08 -24.55
CA ALA A 137 1.06 9.44 -24.04
C ALA A 137 2.46 10.00 -24.35
N THR A 138 3.48 9.14 -24.36
CA THR A 138 4.86 9.52 -24.69
C THR A 138 5.03 9.95 -26.16
N LEU A 139 4.28 9.35 -27.09
CA LEU A 139 4.37 9.68 -28.52
C LEU A 139 3.80 11.06 -28.85
N ASN A 140 2.78 11.51 -28.11
CA ASN A 140 2.10 12.78 -28.38
C ASN A 140 2.72 13.98 -27.64
N SER A 141 3.74 13.76 -26.80
CA SER A 141 4.43 14.82 -26.04
C SER A 141 5.76 15.24 -26.67
N LYS A 142 6.10 14.72 -27.86
CA LYS A 142 7.24 15.12 -28.69
C LYS A 142 6.77 15.95 -29.86
#